data_AF-A0AA37SXE1-F1
#
_entry.id   AF-A0AA37SXE1-F1
#
_cell.length_a   1.000
_cell.length_b   1.000
_cell.length_c   1.000
_cell.angle_alpha   90.00
_cell.angle_beta   90.00
_cell.angle_gamma   90.00
#
_symmetry.space_group_name_H-M   'P 1'
#
loop_
_entity.id
_entity.type
_entity.pdbx_description
1 polymer ?
#
loop_
_entity_poly.entity_id
_entity_poly.type
_entity_poly.pdbx_seq_one_letter_code
_entity_poly.pdbx_strand_id
1 'polypeptide(L)'
;MSLLIKGFSKQNLVHVDDIACMVKRVPKSHLVGLTAIVYDPGYMYQRSYVEYKPINYRAEGLYSKSPLDHVLIHKFTSQKELHHILLHEIGHHVFTNVLSPSLRKQWVTQIYPNIEKPSEYAKKNASEGFSECYAFKTKEVQSLLGLL
;
A
#
# COMPACT_ATOMS: atom_id res chain seq x y z
N MET A 1 10.66 -6.25 15.48
CA MET A 1 10.14 -4.86 15.40
C MET A 1 8.62 -4.90 15.32
N SER A 2 7.93 -4.01 16.03
CA SER A 2 6.47 -3.86 15.98
C SER A 2 6.08 -2.79 14.97
N LEU A 3 5.14 -3.11 14.06
CA LEU A 3 4.56 -2.14 13.13
C LEU A 3 3.76 -1.07 13.90
N LEU A 4 4.09 0.20 13.70
CA LEU A 4 3.41 1.32 14.35
C LEU A 4 2.17 1.75 13.55
N ILE A 5 1.00 1.83 14.17
CA ILE A 5 -0.21 2.40 13.57
C ILE A 5 -0.55 3.67 14.32
N LYS A 6 -0.61 4.83 13.65
CA LYS A 6 -0.85 6.12 14.33
C LYS A 6 -1.60 7.14 13.49
N GLY A 7 -2.11 8.18 14.16
CA GLY A 7 -2.74 9.34 13.52
C GLY A 7 -4.24 9.18 13.26
N PHE A 8 -4.76 7.95 13.26
CA PHE A 8 -6.16 7.67 12.96
C PHE A 8 -7.18 8.18 13.99
N SER A 9 -6.75 8.65 15.16
CA SER A 9 -7.62 9.39 16.09
C SER A 9 -8.02 10.78 15.57
N LYS A 10 -7.41 11.27 14.48
CA LYS A 10 -7.73 12.56 13.84
C LYS A 10 -8.95 12.50 12.91
N GLN A 11 -9.61 11.36 12.79
CA GLN A 11 -10.80 11.15 11.97
C GLN A 11 -11.84 10.37 12.77
N ASN A 12 -13.12 10.50 12.41
CA ASN A 12 -14.25 9.88 13.10
C ASN A 12 -15.04 8.89 12.21
N LEU A 13 -14.47 8.48 11.07
CA LEU A 13 -15.12 7.61 10.08
C LEU A 13 -14.92 6.12 10.38
N VAL A 14 -13.76 5.73 10.91
CA VAL A 14 -13.40 4.32 11.15
C VAL A 14 -12.79 4.17 12.54
N HIS A 15 -13.23 3.17 13.31
CA HIS A 15 -12.69 2.92 14.64
C HIS A 15 -11.25 2.39 14.56
N VAL A 16 -10.38 2.77 15.50
CA VAL A 16 -8.96 2.37 15.48
C VAL A 16 -8.79 0.84 15.53
N ASP A 17 -9.69 0.14 16.22
CA ASP A 17 -9.67 -1.32 16.28
C ASP A 17 -9.98 -1.97 14.93
N ASP A 18 -10.83 -1.36 14.10
CA ASP A 18 -11.12 -1.86 12.75
C ASP A 18 -9.88 -1.76 11.87
N ILE A 19 -9.11 -0.68 12.02
CA ILE A 19 -7.85 -0.46 11.30
C ILE A 19 -6.83 -1.51 11.73
N ALA A 20 -6.70 -1.74 13.03
CA ALA A 20 -5.84 -2.81 13.54
C ALA A 20 -6.28 -4.19 13.01
N CYS A 21 -7.59 -4.44 12.93
CA CYS A 21 -8.13 -5.66 12.35
C CYS A 21 -7.82 -5.80 10.85
N MET A 22 -7.92 -4.73 10.06
CA MET A 22 -7.53 -4.71 8.65
C MET A 22 -6.04 -5.09 8.50
N VAL A 23 -5.16 -4.45 9.27
CA VAL A 23 -3.72 -4.73 9.22
C VAL A 23 -3.40 -6.16 9.65
N LYS A 24 -4.07 -6.69 10.68
CA LYS A 24 -3.89 -8.07 11.14
C LYS A 24 -4.28 -9.13 10.09
N ARG A 25 -5.12 -8.78 9.11
CA ARG A 25 -5.49 -9.68 8.01
C ARG A 25 -4.42 -9.79 6.93
N VAL A 26 -3.46 -8.86 6.92
CA VAL A 26 -2.32 -8.93 5.99
C VAL A 26 -1.32 -9.98 6.50
N PRO A 27 -0.82 -10.88 5.63
CA PRO A 27 0.20 -11.83 6.03
C PRO A 27 1.41 -11.13 6.65
N LYS A 28 1.91 -11.66 7.77
CA LYS A 28 3.05 -11.05 8.48
C LYS A 28 4.29 -10.92 7.60
N SER A 29 4.53 -11.89 6.71
CA SER A 29 5.61 -11.85 5.72
C SER A 29 5.53 -10.65 4.78
N HIS A 30 4.33 -10.15 4.50
CA HIS A 30 4.10 -9.00 3.61
C HIS A 30 4.27 -7.65 4.33
N LEU A 31 4.43 -7.66 5.64
CA LEU A 31 4.67 -6.48 6.46
C LEU A 31 6.14 -6.38 6.91
N VAL A 32 7.00 -7.31 6.47
CA VAL A 32 8.41 -7.34 6.86
C VAL A 32 9.13 -6.09 6.35
N GLY A 33 9.79 -5.38 7.26
CA GLY A 33 10.49 -4.13 6.96
C GLY A 33 9.60 -2.89 7.00
N LEU A 34 8.27 -3.03 6.93
CA LEU A 34 7.35 -1.92 7.11
C LEU A 34 7.37 -1.44 8.57
N THR A 35 7.65 -0.16 8.78
CA THR A 35 7.85 0.42 10.11
C THR A 35 6.60 1.09 10.66
N ALA A 36 5.81 1.74 9.79
CA ALA A 36 4.60 2.45 10.21
C ALA A 36 3.50 2.50 9.14
N ILE A 37 2.26 2.60 9.62
CA ILE A 37 1.07 3.02 8.88
C ILE A 37 0.54 4.27 9.58
N VAL A 38 0.46 5.38 8.86
CA VAL A 38 0.19 6.71 9.43
C VAL A 38 -0.96 7.37 8.69
N TYR A 39 -1.96 7.83 9.44
CA TYR A 39 -2.92 8.80 8.91
C TYR A 39 -2.37 10.22 9.07
N ASP A 40 -2.18 10.89 7.92
CA ASP A 40 -1.59 12.21 7.79
C ASP A 40 -2.42 13.11 6.86
N PRO A 41 -3.57 13.63 7.31
CA PRO A 41 -4.42 14.50 6.50
C PRO A 41 -3.77 15.85 6.16
N GLY A 42 -2.71 16.23 6.87
CA GLY A 42 -1.96 17.46 6.63
C GLY A 42 -0.85 17.34 5.58
N TYR A 43 -0.64 16.14 5.02
CA TYR A 43 0.46 15.86 4.08
C TYR A 43 1.84 16.26 4.62
N MET A 44 2.01 16.26 5.94
CA MET A 44 3.24 16.66 6.61
C MET A 44 4.40 15.72 6.27
N TYR A 45 4.13 14.42 6.12
CA TYR A 45 5.17 13.42 5.82
C TYR A 45 5.56 13.36 4.34
N GLN A 46 4.83 14.02 3.43
CA GLN A 46 5.30 14.22 2.04
C GLN A 46 6.38 15.31 1.94
N ARG A 47 6.49 16.17 2.97
CA ARG A 47 7.47 17.26 2.99
C ARG A 47 8.85 16.69 3.28
N SER A 48 9.84 17.19 2.55
CA SER A 48 11.24 16.94 2.83
C SER A 48 11.92 18.26 3.11
N TYR A 49 12.65 18.32 4.23
CA TYR A 49 13.43 19.49 4.65
C TYR A 49 14.86 19.49 4.06
N VAL A 50 15.22 18.43 3.31
CA VAL A 50 16.55 18.27 2.68
C VAL A 50 16.46 18.54 1.18
N GLU A 51 15.45 17.97 0.52
CA GLU A 51 15.14 18.20 -0.89
C GLU A 51 13.68 18.64 -1.06
N TYR A 52 13.42 19.65 -1.89
CA TYR A 52 12.05 20.05 -2.20
C TYR A 52 11.31 18.91 -2.92
N LYS A 53 10.20 18.46 -2.33
CA LYS A 53 9.27 17.52 -2.96
C LYS A 53 7.90 18.19 -3.06
N PRO A 54 7.35 18.38 -4.28
CA PRO A 54 6.02 18.95 -4.43
C PRO A 54 4.99 18.03 -3.79
N ILE A 55 4.11 18.61 -2.96
CA ILE A 55 3.04 17.85 -2.30
C ILE A 55 1.98 17.47 -3.32
N ASN A 56 1.65 16.18 -3.38
CA ASN A 56 0.55 15.70 -4.21
C ASN A 56 -0.74 15.62 -3.38
N TYR A 57 -1.49 16.71 -3.32
CA TYR A 57 -2.80 16.79 -2.64
C TYR A 57 -3.89 15.91 -3.28
N ARG A 58 -3.64 15.35 -4.47
CA ARG A 58 -4.57 14.40 -5.10
C ARG A 58 -4.39 12.99 -4.56
N ALA A 59 -3.22 12.64 -4.01
CA ALA A 59 -2.95 11.33 -3.46
C ALA A 59 -3.81 11.02 -2.23
N GLU A 60 -4.44 9.85 -2.23
CA GLU A 60 -5.25 9.34 -1.11
C GLU A 60 -4.39 8.60 -0.07
N GLY A 61 -3.34 7.92 -0.56
CA GLY A 61 -2.27 7.32 0.22
C GLY A 61 -0.92 7.43 -0.50
N LEU A 62 0.13 7.02 0.19
CA LEU A 62 1.48 6.91 -0.36
C LEU A 62 2.34 5.95 0.46
N TYR A 63 2.95 4.98 -0.20
CA TYR A 63 4.10 4.26 0.33
C TYR A 63 5.40 5.04 0.11
N SER A 64 6.18 5.24 1.18
CA SER A 64 7.46 5.95 1.16
C SER A 64 8.57 5.12 1.79
N LYS A 65 9.77 5.17 1.19
CA LYS A 65 10.99 4.49 1.68
C LYS A 65 11.90 5.36 2.53
N SER A 66 11.66 6.68 2.60
CA SER A 66 12.59 7.64 3.20
C SER A 66 11.90 8.46 4.28
N PRO A 67 12.46 8.57 5.50
CA PRO A 67 13.69 7.93 6.00
C PRO A 67 13.53 6.44 6.40
N LEU A 68 12.29 5.93 6.44
CA LEU A 68 11.96 4.53 6.75
C LEU A 68 10.83 4.06 5.84
N ASP A 69 10.61 2.75 5.72
CA ASP A 69 9.48 2.19 5.00
C ASP A 69 8.17 2.42 5.76
N HIS A 70 7.27 3.25 5.22
CA HIS A 70 5.99 3.53 5.84
C HIS A 70 4.87 3.76 4.81
N VAL A 71 3.65 3.44 5.21
CA VAL A 71 2.41 3.76 4.49
C VAL A 71 1.82 5.02 5.07
N LEU A 72 1.53 6.00 4.22
CA LEU A 72 0.79 7.21 4.53
C LEU A 72 -0.61 7.10 3.97
N ILE A 73 -1.60 7.53 4.73
CA ILE A 73 -2.98 7.71 4.28
C ILE A 73 -3.35 9.16 4.56
N HIS A 74 -3.78 9.88 3.53
CA HIS A 74 -4.06 11.31 3.60
C HIS A 74 -5.56 11.59 3.72
N LYS A 75 -6.36 10.90 2.92
CA LYS A 75 -7.81 11.11 2.86
C LYS A 75 -8.50 9.80 2.49
N PHE A 76 -9.72 9.66 2.97
CA PHE A 76 -10.67 8.63 2.62
C PHE A 76 -12.06 9.08 3.08
N THR A 77 -13.12 8.59 2.44
CA THR A 77 -14.51 8.95 2.73
C THR A 77 -15.30 7.79 3.34
N SER A 78 -14.78 6.57 3.27
CA SER A 78 -15.44 5.38 3.82
C SER A 78 -14.45 4.33 4.31
N GLN A 79 -14.93 3.39 5.13
CA GLN A 79 -14.14 2.23 5.57
C GLN A 79 -13.69 1.35 4.40
N LYS A 80 -14.52 1.20 3.37
CA LYS A 80 -14.21 0.42 2.16
C LYS A 80 -13.07 1.05 1.38
N GLU A 81 -13.11 2.37 1.21
CA GLU A 81 -12.07 3.14 0.55
C GLU A 81 -10.77 3.10 1.35
N LEU A 82 -10.81 3.29 2.67
CA LEU A 82 -9.66 3.14 3.55
C LEU A 82 -9.00 1.76 3.39
N HIS A 83 -9.80 0.70 3.38
CA HIS A 83 -9.30 -0.65 3.21
C HIS A 83 -8.61 -0.84 1.85
N HIS A 84 -9.20 -0.30 0.78
CA HIS A 84 -8.62 -0.34 -0.55
C HIS A 84 -7.29 0.43 -0.63
N ILE A 85 -7.25 1.70 -0.18
CA ILE A 85 -6.03 2.53 -0.13
C ILE A 85 -4.94 1.81 0.69
N LEU A 86 -5.29 1.32 1.87
CA LEU A 86 -4.35 0.63 2.75
C LEU A 86 -3.71 -0.57 2.05
N LEU A 87 -4.52 -1.43 1.42
CA LEU A 87 -3.99 -2.60 0.71
C LEU A 87 -3.21 -2.20 -0.54
N HIS A 88 -3.61 -1.14 -1.25
CA HIS A 88 -2.89 -0.61 -2.39
C HIS A 88 -1.46 -0.20 -2.00
N GLU A 89 -1.32 0.60 -0.94
CA GLU A 89 0.00 1.06 -0.48
C GLU A 89 0.85 -0.08 0.10
N ILE A 90 0.22 -1.05 0.78
CA ILE A 90 0.91 -2.29 1.17
C ILE A 90 1.36 -3.08 -0.06
N GLY A 91 0.58 -3.08 -1.14
CA GLY A 91 0.93 -3.67 -2.42
C GLY A 91 2.23 -3.06 -2.97
N HIS A 92 2.40 -1.74 -2.90
CA HIS A 92 3.65 -1.08 -3.28
C HIS A 92 4.83 -1.54 -2.43
N HIS A 93 4.64 -1.64 -1.11
CA HIS A 93 5.66 -2.14 -0.20
C HIS A 93 6.05 -3.59 -0.54
N VAL A 94 5.08 -4.48 -0.76
CA VAL A 94 5.29 -5.89 -1.10
C VAL A 94 6.05 -6.01 -2.41
N PHE A 95 5.60 -5.32 -3.45
CA PHE A 95 6.28 -5.33 -4.75
C PHE A 95 7.73 -4.88 -4.62
N THR A 96 7.97 -3.81 -3.85
CA THR A 96 9.27 -3.16 -3.78
C THR A 96 10.28 -3.88 -2.88
N ASN A 97 9.83 -4.52 -1.80
CA ASN A 97 10.75 -5.05 -0.77
C ASN A 97 10.57 -6.52 -0.44
N VAL A 98 9.35 -7.04 -0.59
CA VAL A 98 9.04 -8.41 -0.17
C VAL A 98 9.24 -9.37 -1.35
N LEU A 99 8.80 -8.98 -2.55
CA LEU A 99 9.03 -9.79 -3.73
C LEU A 99 10.51 -9.87 -4.08
N SER A 100 10.97 -11.10 -4.30
CA SER A 100 12.30 -11.34 -4.86
C SER A 100 12.41 -10.71 -6.26
N PRO A 101 13.64 -10.41 -6.73
CA PRO A 101 13.86 -9.93 -8.09
C PRO A 101 13.28 -10.84 -9.18
N SER A 102 13.30 -12.17 -8.97
CA SER A 102 12.73 -13.14 -9.91
C SER A 102 11.21 -13.06 -9.97
N LEU A 103 10.52 -12.99 -8.83
CA LEU A 103 9.06 -12.86 -8.78
C LEU A 103 8.58 -11.52 -9.35
N ARG A 104 9.31 -10.42 -9.08
CA ARG A 104 9.03 -9.14 -9.74
C ARG A 104 9.17 -9.23 -11.25
N LYS A 105 10.24 -9.86 -11.74
CA LYS A 105 10.44 -10.06 -13.18
C LYS A 105 9.30 -10.87 -13.78
N GLN A 106 8.95 -12.00 -13.16
CA GLN A 106 7.81 -12.83 -13.57
C GLN A 106 6.52 -12.02 -13.62
N TRP A 107 6.23 -11.22 -12.59
CA TRP A 107 5.08 -10.33 -12.58
C TRP A 107 5.09 -9.40 -13.79
N VAL A 108 6.17 -8.65 -13.98
CA VAL A 108 6.26 -7.62 -15.04
C VAL A 108 6.17 -8.24 -16.44
N THR A 109 6.83 -9.39 -16.69
CA THR A 109 7.00 -9.93 -18.03
C THR A 109 6.00 -11.00 -18.42
N GLN A 110 5.42 -11.72 -17.45
CA GLN A 110 4.57 -12.90 -17.73
C GLN A 110 3.15 -12.75 -17.20
N ILE A 111 2.97 -12.19 -16.00
CA ILE A 111 1.63 -12.13 -15.37
C ILE A 111 0.93 -10.84 -15.76
N TYR A 112 1.55 -9.69 -15.51
CA TYR A 112 0.96 -8.38 -15.75
C TYR A 112 0.48 -8.18 -17.21
N PRO A 113 1.15 -8.64 -18.27
CA PRO A 113 0.61 -8.48 -19.62
C PRO A 113 -0.69 -9.28 -19.88
N ASN A 114 -0.92 -10.36 -19.12
CA ASN A 114 -1.91 -11.39 -19.46
C ASN A 114 -3.10 -11.48 -18.48
N ILE A 115 -3.09 -10.73 -17.38
CA ILE A 115 -4.23 -10.69 -16.44
C ILE A 115 -5.16 -9.52 -16.73
N GLU A 116 -6.46 -9.74 -16.49
CA GLU A 116 -7.47 -8.69 -16.48
C GLU A 116 -7.16 -7.63 -15.40
N LYS A 117 -7.34 -6.35 -15.75
CA LYS A 117 -7.04 -5.24 -14.85
C LYS A 117 -8.26 -4.87 -14.04
N PRO A 118 -8.16 -4.81 -12.69
CA PRO A 118 -9.31 -4.52 -11.85
C PRO A 118 -9.77 -3.06 -11.94
N SER A 119 -8.93 -2.17 -12.49
CA SER A 119 -9.23 -0.75 -12.66
C SER A 119 -8.44 -0.15 -13.83
N GLU A 120 -8.84 1.03 -14.29
CA GLU A 120 -8.04 1.82 -15.24
C GLU A 120 -6.70 2.25 -14.63
N TYR A 121 -6.67 2.50 -13.32
CA TYR A 121 -5.44 2.88 -12.61
C TYR A 121 -4.41 1.76 -12.66
N ALA A 122 -4.85 0.51 -12.59
CA ALA A 122 -4.00 -0.68 -12.71
C ALA A 122 -3.29 -0.82 -14.06
N LYS A 123 -3.73 -0.10 -15.11
CA LYS A 123 -3.10 -0.13 -16.45
C LYS A 123 -1.89 0.79 -16.57
N LYS A 124 -1.71 1.72 -15.63
CA LYS A 124 -0.69 2.78 -15.69
C LYS A 124 0.73 2.24 -15.81
N ASN A 125 1.07 1.21 -15.03
CA ASN A 125 2.31 0.44 -15.15
C ASN A 125 2.21 -0.84 -14.30
N ALA A 126 3.19 -1.74 -14.43
CA ALA A 126 3.18 -3.02 -13.73
C ALA A 126 3.20 -2.92 -12.20
N SER A 127 3.78 -1.86 -11.61
CA SER A 127 3.79 -1.65 -10.16
C SER A 127 2.42 -1.22 -9.66
N GLU A 128 1.78 -0.25 -10.32
CA GLU A 128 0.40 0.18 -10.02
C GLU A 128 -0.57 -0.98 -10.22
N GLY A 129 -0.38 -1.74 -11.29
CA GLY A 129 -1.15 -2.96 -11.56
C GLY A 129 -1.01 -4.00 -10.46
N PHE A 130 0.20 -4.17 -9.90
CA PHE A 130 0.40 -5.06 -8.76
C PHE A 130 -0.36 -4.57 -7.54
N SER A 131 -0.19 -3.31 -7.16
CA SER A 131 -0.85 -2.71 -6.00
C SER A 131 -2.37 -2.76 -6.08
N GLU A 132 -2.93 -2.45 -7.24
CA GLU A 132 -4.37 -2.54 -7.50
C GLU A 132 -4.87 -3.99 -7.43
N CYS A 133 -4.18 -4.93 -8.07
CA CYS A 133 -4.57 -6.34 -7.97
C CYS A 133 -4.47 -6.84 -6.53
N TYR A 134 -3.47 -6.38 -5.78
CA TYR A 134 -3.30 -6.72 -4.38
C TYR A 134 -4.45 -6.16 -3.53
N ALA A 135 -4.93 -4.95 -3.82
CA ALA A 135 -6.05 -4.32 -3.12
C ALA A 135 -7.42 -4.93 -3.43
N PHE A 136 -7.67 -5.30 -4.70
CA PHE A 136 -8.93 -5.90 -5.12
C PHE A 136 -9.00 -7.41 -4.88
N LYS A 137 -7.88 -8.12 -5.09
CA LYS A 137 -7.82 -9.58 -5.19
C LYS A 137 -6.57 -10.16 -4.53
N THR A 138 -6.31 -9.79 -3.27
CA THR A 138 -5.08 -10.17 -2.55
C THR A 138 -4.74 -11.67 -2.63
N LYS A 139 -5.74 -12.55 -2.46
CA LYS A 139 -5.55 -14.01 -2.51
C LYS A 139 -5.16 -14.52 -3.90
N GLU A 140 -5.70 -13.91 -4.95
CA GLU A 140 -5.39 -14.27 -6.33
C GLU A 140 -3.94 -13.91 -6.65
N VAL A 141 -3.50 -12.71 -6.28
CA VAL A 141 -2.10 -12.27 -6.45
C VAL A 141 -1.14 -13.19 -5.68
N GLN A 142 -1.50 -13.56 -4.44
CA GLN A 142 -0.71 -14.51 -3.66
C GLN A 142 -0.59 -15.86 -4.35
N SER A 143 -1.70 -16.39 -4.88
CA SER A 143 -1.70 -17.65 -5.63
C SER A 143 -0.85 -17.57 -6.90
N LEU A 144 -0.97 -16.48 -7.68
CA LEU A 144 -0.25 -16.30 -8.94
C LEU A 144 1.27 -16.24 -8.75
N LEU A 145 1.72 -15.80 -7.58
CA LEU A 145 3.15 -15.68 -7.25
C LEU A 145 3.65 -16.75 -6.29
N GLY A 146 2.82 -17.74 -5.93
CA GLY A 146 3.21 -18.82 -5.01
C GLY A 146 3.56 -18.31 -3.60
N LEU A 147 2.82 -17.30 -3.11
CA LEU A 147 2.99 -16.68 -1.79
C LEU A 147 1.99 -17.21 -0.74
N LEU A 148 1.18 -18.21 -1.10
CA LEU A 148 0.23 -18.89 -0.20
C LEU A 148 0.92 -19.96 0.65
#